data_AF-A0AAI8TXS8-F1
#
_entry.id   AF-A0AAI8TXS8-F1
#
_cell.length_a   1.000
_cell.length_b   1.000
_cell.length_c   1.000
_cell.angle_alpha   90.00
_cell.angle_beta   90.00
_cell.angle_gamma   90.00
#
_symmetry.space_group_name_H-M   'P 1'
#
loop_
_entity.id
_entity.type
_entity.pdbx_description
1 polymer ?
#
loop_
_entity_poly.entity_id
_entity_poly.type
_entity_poly.pdbx_seq_one_letter_code
_entity_poly.pdbx_strand_id
1 'polypeptide(L)'
;MSVLSFPIVDAVSVQTRVRPQRTGSPAMTRYRGGTYSHTVDTVVFTDGSSARTDLIRLNPNVEAYSLDFTGLAPTRPSRYRTATFSAVPNLRARAYEAEVDWIVRNSFPTLGTAELSRRVRAAGYPLGVANVAEHEAIAATQAAIWFFTNGLALDNRPRNVPVASWPHRDGVTFEFEGEPQLGGYTVELESDGVVSLTLQKSSDGVRWEDVAASGLNVGAGTHSRTLGVGSTVSSTRSGRNARGYRYYRLSVVNDRHTRVWVNDVRFWLNGSGVYPNPDRVVHLYNYLVAGAEMARLRTVEPALVAEGATAAAGLVGPLWLRATDRAAATVSDADIVDHAGTELDGPLAPGTEFYLRPRRGVSEVVLTVSIPADPEGFGGRAVTGVAHDESNSRLTPVVLAVPAPRVVEFDIAWADDSAARYA
;
A
#
# COMPACT_ATOMS: atom_id res chain seq x y z
N MET A 1 -55.83 -19.38 34.47
CA MET A 1 -54.95 -19.94 33.42
C MET A 1 -53.61 -19.26 33.56
N SER A 2 -52.67 -19.89 34.26
CA SER A 2 -51.29 -19.39 34.36
C SER A 2 -50.54 -19.81 33.11
N VAL A 3 -50.12 -18.85 32.31
CA VAL A 3 -49.13 -19.08 31.25
C VAL A 3 -47.79 -19.22 31.97
N LEU A 4 -47.33 -20.47 32.11
CA LEU A 4 -45.98 -20.78 32.56
C LEU A 4 -45.00 -20.24 31.51
N SER A 5 -44.33 -19.14 31.83
CA SER A 5 -43.17 -18.67 31.09
C SER A 5 -41.99 -19.54 31.50
N PHE A 6 -41.60 -20.49 30.66
CA PHE A 6 -40.31 -21.17 30.79
C PHE A 6 -39.20 -20.17 30.46
N PRO A 7 -38.16 -19.98 31.30
CA PRO A 7 -36.93 -19.41 30.82
C PRO A 7 -36.14 -20.57 30.18
N ILE A 8 -36.20 -20.70 28.86
CA ILE A 8 -35.13 -21.38 28.13
C ILE A 8 -34.28 -20.26 27.59
N VAL A 9 -33.07 -20.05 28.14
CA VAL A 9 -31.79 -20.07 27.41
C VAL A 9 -30.65 -20.11 28.45
N ASP A 10 -29.90 -21.21 28.51
CA ASP A 10 -28.57 -21.22 29.14
C ASP A 10 -27.61 -20.52 28.17
N ALA A 11 -27.50 -19.20 28.32
CA ALA A 11 -26.78 -18.34 27.38
C ALA A 11 -25.26 -18.54 27.49
N VAL A 12 -24.60 -18.76 26.35
CA VAL A 12 -23.14 -18.70 26.25
C VAL A 12 -22.71 -17.24 26.19
N SER A 13 -21.76 -16.87 27.05
CA SER A 13 -21.13 -15.55 27.06
C SER A 13 -19.75 -15.62 26.41
N VAL A 14 -19.41 -14.59 25.64
CA VAL A 14 -18.10 -14.48 24.97
C VAL A 14 -17.50 -13.13 25.29
N GLN A 15 -16.28 -13.13 25.82
CA GLN A 15 -15.48 -11.94 26.01
C GLN A 15 -14.22 -12.03 25.15
N THR A 16 -14.03 -11.04 24.27
CA THR A 16 -12.83 -10.96 23.44
C THR A 16 -11.69 -10.30 24.20
N ARG A 17 -10.53 -10.97 24.25
CA ARG A 17 -9.25 -10.42 24.70
C ARG A 17 -8.25 -10.47 23.56
N VAL A 18 -7.86 -9.31 23.07
CA VAL A 18 -6.76 -9.24 22.11
C VAL A 18 -5.45 -9.35 22.87
N ARG A 19 -4.70 -10.45 22.66
CA ARG A 19 -3.34 -10.53 23.20
C ARG A 19 -2.44 -9.54 22.45
N PRO A 20 -1.78 -8.60 23.15
CA PRO A 20 -0.57 -8.01 22.59
C PRO A 20 0.42 -9.15 22.38
N GLN A 21 1.10 -9.15 21.23
CA GLN A 21 2.17 -10.11 20.98
C GLN A 21 3.09 -10.15 22.20
N ARG A 22 3.31 -11.35 22.75
CA ARG A 22 4.07 -11.54 24.00
C ARG A 22 5.35 -10.73 23.94
N THR A 23 5.48 -9.81 24.88
CA THR A 23 6.57 -8.84 25.11
C THR A 23 7.87 -9.50 25.55
N GLY A 24 8.21 -10.65 24.97
CA GLY A 24 9.53 -11.28 25.05
C GLY A 24 10.42 -10.91 23.88
N SER A 25 10.12 -9.81 23.18
CA SER A 25 10.91 -9.40 22.03
C SER A 25 12.31 -8.95 22.46
N PRO A 26 13.34 -9.33 21.69
CA PRO A 26 14.70 -8.95 21.99
C PRO A 26 14.80 -7.43 22.12
N ALA A 27 15.56 -6.95 23.11
CA ALA A 27 15.87 -5.54 23.24
C ALA A 27 16.59 -5.08 21.96
N MET A 28 15.90 -4.25 21.16
CA MET A 28 16.45 -3.76 19.91
C MET A 28 17.26 -2.50 20.17
N THR A 29 18.36 -2.30 19.45
CA THR A 29 19.14 -1.07 19.55
C THR A 29 19.40 -0.50 18.17
N ARG A 30 19.07 0.78 18.00
CA ARG A 30 19.50 1.55 16.82
C ARG A 30 20.80 2.27 17.16
N TYR A 31 21.88 1.87 16.52
CA TYR A 31 23.16 2.58 16.63
C TYR A 31 23.12 3.85 15.77
N ARG A 32 24.00 4.82 16.08
CA ARG A 32 24.19 6.04 15.30
C ARG A 32 24.24 5.67 13.82
N GLY A 33 23.46 6.37 12.99
CA GLY A 33 23.47 6.18 11.55
C GLY A 33 24.92 6.22 11.05
N GLY A 34 25.43 5.09 10.59
CA GLY A 34 26.57 5.07 9.69
C GLY A 34 26.21 5.86 8.42
N THR A 35 27.22 6.20 7.63
CA THR A 35 27.05 6.76 6.28
C THR A 35 25.87 6.09 5.60
N TYR A 36 24.90 6.88 5.15
CA TYR A 36 23.70 6.44 4.43
C TYR A 36 23.97 5.15 3.66
N SER A 37 23.12 4.13 3.86
CA SER A 37 23.23 2.88 3.12
C SER A 37 23.33 3.18 1.62
N HIS A 38 24.02 2.34 0.85
CA HIS A 38 24.04 2.40 -0.62
C HIS A 38 22.64 2.24 -1.23
N THR A 39 21.63 1.98 -0.40
CA THR A 39 20.22 1.85 -0.73
C THR A 39 19.43 3.17 -0.69
N VAL A 40 20.09 4.31 -0.44
CA VAL A 40 19.37 5.59 -0.34
C VAL A 40 18.99 6.14 -1.72
N ASP A 41 17.69 6.34 -1.90
CA ASP A 41 17.12 7.11 -2.99
C ASP A 41 16.45 8.38 -2.45
N THR A 42 16.23 9.36 -3.31
CA THR A 42 15.47 10.58 -2.96
C THR A 42 14.13 10.58 -3.67
N VAL A 43 13.06 10.55 -2.88
CA VAL A 43 11.69 10.67 -3.39
C VAL A 43 11.17 12.09 -3.25
N VAL A 44 10.25 12.47 -4.12
CA VAL A 44 9.55 13.76 -4.16
C VAL A 44 8.05 13.54 -3.98
N PHE A 45 7.42 14.35 -3.13
CA PHE A 45 6.00 14.30 -2.83
C PHE A 45 5.23 15.41 -3.55
N THR A 46 3.91 15.26 -3.63
CA THR A 46 3.02 16.20 -4.34
C THR A 46 3.01 17.60 -3.73
N ASP A 47 3.37 17.75 -2.46
CA ASP A 47 3.52 19.03 -1.77
C ASP A 47 4.86 19.73 -2.08
N GLY A 48 5.71 19.12 -2.91
CA GLY A 48 7.03 19.60 -3.29
C GLY A 48 8.14 19.29 -2.29
N SER A 49 7.82 18.68 -1.15
CA SER A 49 8.83 18.17 -0.22
C SER A 49 9.55 16.95 -0.83
N SER A 50 10.76 16.68 -0.34
CA SER A 50 11.54 15.53 -0.76
C SER A 50 12.24 14.88 0.43
N ALA A 51 12.54 13.60 0.29
CA ALA A 51 13.14 12.82 1.37
C ALA A 51 14.06 11.74 0.86
N ARG A 52 15.13 11.52 1.62
CA ARG A 52 15.98 10.35 1.47
C ARG A 52 15.31 9.17 2.16
N THR A 53 15.11 8.09 1.42
CA THR A 53 14.54 6.85 1.95
C THR A 53 15.67 5.89 2.33
N ASP A 54 15.52 5.21 3.46
CA ASP A 54 16.53 4.26 3.95
C ASP A 54 15.85 3.09 4.66
N LEU A 55 16.47 1.92 4.60
CA LEU A 55 16.03 0.75 5.36
C LEU A 55 16.73 0.76 6.71
N ILE A 56 15.97 1.07 7.77
CA ILE A 56 16.50 1.18 9.12
C ILE A 56 16.87 -0.23 9.61
N ARG A 57 18.11 -0.38 10.10
CA ARG A 57 18.57 -1.62 10.74
C ARG A 57 18.67 -1.44 12.25
N LEU A 58 17.96 -2.30 12.99
CA LEU A 58 18.04 -2.42 14.45
C LEU A 58 18.85 -3.67 14.81
N ASN A 59 19.71 -3.61 15.81
CA ASN A 59 20.41 -4.80 16.32
C ASN A 59 19.42 -5.74 17.04
N PRO A 60 19.43 -7.07 16.81
CA PRO A 60 20.38 -7.85 16.00
C PRO A 60 19.90 -8.15 14.56
N ASN A 61 19.97 -7.14 13.68
CA ASN A 61 19.62 -7.20 12.26
C ASN A 61 18.12 -7.31 11.94
N VAL A 62 17.29 -6.59 12.70
CA VAL A 62 15.89 -6.38 12.37
C VAL A 62 15.78 -5.19 11.42
N GLU A 63 15.26 -5.43 10.23
CA GLU A 63 14.98 -4.41 9.22
C GLU A 63 13.66 -3.71 9.52
N ALA A 64 13.60 -2.41 9.27
CA ALA A 64 12.48 -1.58 9.67
C ALA A 64 12.34 -0.33 8.80
N TYR A 65 11.13 0.21 8.74
CA TYR A 65 10.81 1.47 8.06
C TYR A 65 10.33 2.53 9.03
N SER A 66 10.54 3.79 8.69
CA SER A 66 10.07 4.92 9.47
C SER A 66 8.54 5.01 9.43
N LEU A 67 7.91 5.20 10.60
CA LEU A 67 6.49 5.52 10.76
C LEU A 67 6.23 7.03 10.94
N ASP A 68 7.29 7.84 10.96
CA ASP A 68 7.19 9.29 11.13
C ASP A 68 8.20 10.01 10.26
N PHE A 69 7.69 10.70 9.24
CA PHE A 69 8.46 11.58 8.37
C PHE A 69 9.28 12.64 9.12
N THR A 70 8.76 13.14 10.24
CA THR A 70 9.40 14.18 11.06
C THR A 70 10.28 13.64 12.17
N GLY A 71 10.32 12.31 12.32
CA GLY A 71 11.04 11.63 13.39
C GLY A 71 12.55 11.81 13.25
N LEU A 72 13.24 11.86 14.39
CA LEU A 72 14.69 12.02 14.43
C LEU A 72 15.41 10.68 14.46
N ALA A 73 16.43 10.55 13.62
CA ALA A 73 17.41 9.47 13.76
C ALA A 73 18.24 9.67 15.04
N PRO A 74 18.56 8.59 15.77
CA PRO A 74 19.32 8.70 17.00
C PRO A 74 20.78 9.08 16.72
N THR A 75 21.31 10.01 17.52
CA THR A 75 22.72 10.44 17.46
C THR A 75 23.66 9.59 18.32
N ARG A 76 23.08 8.80 19.23
CA ARG A 76 23.73 7.86 20.16
C ARG A 76 22.94 6.55 20.18
N PRO A 77 23.52 5.41 20.61
CA PRO A 77 22.78 4.15 20.66
C PRO A 77 21.48 4.29 21.45
N SER A 78 20.34 3.98 20.82
CA SER A 78 19.02 4.13 21.41
C SER A 78 18.29 2.78 21.46
N ARG A 79 17.69 2.48 22.61
CA ARG A 79 16.95 1.23 22.83
C ARG A 79 15.52 1.35 22.33
N TYR A 80 15.11 0.37 21.56
CA TYR A 80 13.76 0.21 21.02
C TYR A 80 13.10 -0.99 21.70
N ARG A 81 11.82 -0.83 22.03
CA ARG A 81 10.97 -1.93 22.48
C ARG A 81 9.85 -2.15 21.49
N THR A 82 9.47 -3.41 21.32
CA THR A 82 8.29 -3.75 20.53
C THR A 82 7.05 -3.21 21.21
N ALA A 83 6.16 -2.65 20.40
CA ALA A 83 4.87 -2.15 20.85
C ALA A 83 3.79 -2.43 19.80
N THR A 84 2.53 -2.30 20.19
CA THR A 84 1.40 -2.33 19.27
C THR A 84 1.37 -1.06 18.42
N PHE A 85 0.76 -1.13 17.25
CA PHE A 85 0.63 0.03 16.35
C PHE A 85 -0.05 1.23 17.03
N SER A 86 -1.06 0.97 17.87
CA SER A 86 -1.74 1.97 18.69
C SER A 86 -0.86 2.66 19.73
N ALA A 87 0.29 2.09 20.10
CA ALA A 87 1.19 2.72 21.06
C ALA A 87 1.93 3.92 20.44
N VAL A 88 2.06 3.97 19.12
CA VAL A 88 2.79 4.99 18.36
C VAL A 88 2.07 6.34 18.46
N PRO A 89 2.64 7.34 19.15
CA PRO A 89 1.92 8.56 19.52
C PRO A 89 1.30 9.33 18.34
N ASN A 90 2.04 9.48 17.24
CA ASN A 90 1.60 10.20 16.04
C ASN A 90 0.54 9.44 15.21
N LEU A 91 0.34 8.15 15.46
CA LEU A 91 -0.58 7.29 14.69
C LEU A 91 -1.84 6.87 15.46
N ARG A 92 -1.90 7.16 16.77
CA ARG A 92 -3.04 6.83 17.65
C ARG A 92 -4.41 7.22 17.08
N ALA A 93 -4.49 8.34 16.37
CA ALA A 93 -5.74 8.86 15.83
C ALA A 93 -6.13 8.28 14.46
N ARG A 94 -5.23 7.59 13.74
CA ARG A 94 -5.42 7.31 12.30
C ARG A 94 -5.62 5.84 11.91
N ALA A 95 -5.41 4.88 12.82
CA ALA A 95 -5.75 3.46 12.68
C ALA A 95 -5.41 2.82 11.30
N TYR A 96 -4.15 2.92 10.85
CA TYR A 96 -3.67 2.34 9.58
C TYR A 96 -2.86 1.05 9.73
N GLU A 97 -3.12 0.25 10.77
CA GLU A 97 -2.33 -0.97 11.05
C GLU A 97 -2.45 -1.99 9.93
N ALA A 98 -3.64 -2.17 9.35
CA ALA A 98 -3.89 -3.15 8.29
C ALA A 98 -3.18 -2.79 6.98
N GLU A 99 -3.18 -1.51 6.63
CA GLU A 99 -2.52 -0.97 5.45
C GLU A 99 -0.99 -1.11 5.57
N VAL A 100 -0.43 -0.70 6.71
CA VAL A 100 1.01 -0.80 6.96
C VAL A 100 1.46 -2.27 7.04
N ASP A 101 0.68 -3.13 7.70
CA ASP A 101 0.92 -4.57 7.73
C ASP A 101 0.95 -5.17 6.32
N TRP A 102 -0.05 -4.85 5.49
CA TRP A 102 -0.10 -5.30 4.11
C TRP A 102 1.14 -4.83 3.32
N ILE A 103 1.53 -3.55 3.46
CA ILE A 103 2.70 -3.00 2.76
C ILE A 103 3.95 -3.78 3.14
N VAL A 104 4.20 -3.95 4.44
CA VAL A 104 5.40 -4.65 4.93
C VAL A 104 5.46 -6.08 4.41
N ARG A 105 4.34 -6.82 4.45
CA ARG A 105 4.28 -8.21 3.95
C ARG A 105 4.47 -8.32 2.44
N ASN A 106 4.05 -7.31 1.69
CA ASN A 106 4.05 -7.29 0.23
C ASN A 106 5.15 -6.43 -0.39
N SER A 107 6.22 -6.16 0.36
CA SER A 107 7.32 -5.31 -0.10
C SER A 107 8.69 -5.84 0.34
N PHE A 108 9.75 -5.14 -0.07
CA PHE A 108 11.10 -5.44 0.36
C PHE A 108 11.28 -5.07 1.85
N PRO A 109 12.00 -5.86 2.67
CA PRO A 109 12.74 -7.08 2.34
C PRO A 109 11.95 -8.39 2.46
N THR A 110 10.69 -8.36 2.94
CA THR A 110 9.88 -9.59 3.09
C THR A 110 9.74 -10.35 1.77
N LEU A 111 9.56 -9.62 0.67
CA LEU A 111 9.66 -10.15 -0.69
C LEU A 111 10.98 -9.69 -1.33
N GLY A 112 11.70 -10.64 -1.95
CA GLY A 112 12.86 -10.33 -2.78
C GLY A 112 12.46 -9.51 -4.03
N THR A 113 13.40 -8.75 -4.58
CA THR A 113 13.14 -7.83 -5.71
C THR A 113 12.59 -8.53 -6.96
N ALA A 114 13.01 -9.77 -7.23
CA ALA A 114 12.49 -10.56 -8.35
C ALA A 114 11.01 -10.94 -8.17
N GLU A 115 10.65 -11.40 -6.96
CA GLU A 115 9.28 -11.73 -6.60
C GLU A 115 8.38 -10.49 -6.66
N LEU A 116 8.84 -9.40 -6.05
CA LEU A 116 8.13 -8.13 -6.04
C LEU A 116 7.88 -7.63 -7.46
N SER A 117 8.91 -7.66 -8.32
CA SER A 117 8.77 -7.26 -9.72
C SER A 117 7.80 -8.15 -10.49
N ARG A 118 7.75 -9.45 -10.20
CA ARG A 118 6.77 -10.38 -10.81
C ARG A 118 5.34 -9.98 -10.42
N ARG A 119 5.09 -9.74 -9.13
CA ARG A 119 3.76 -9.34 -8.63
C ARG A 119 3.29 -8.01 -9.20
N VAL A 120 4.17 -7.01 -9.21
CA VAL A 120 3.86 -5.67 -9.77
C VAL A 120 3.50 -5.76 -11.26
N ARG A 121 4.23 -6.58 -12.04
CA ARG A 121 3.87 -6.83 -13.46
C ARG A 121 2.55 -7.59 -13.61
N ALA A 122 2.32 -8.60 -12.78
CA ALA A 122 1.06 -9.36 -12.79
C ALA A 122 -0.16 -8.48 -12.46
N ALA A 123 0.04 -7.44 -11.64
CA ALA A 123 -0.96 -6.42 -11.34
C ALA A 123 -1.13 -5.35 -12.44
N GLY A 124 -0.41 -5.46 -13.57
CA GLY A 124 -0.56 -4.58 -14.73
C GLY A 124 0.33 -3.33 -14.75
N TYR A 125 1.24 -3.17 -13.78
CA TYR A 125 2.13 -2.01 -13.75
C TYR A 125 3.37 -2.22 -14.64
N PRO A 126 3.74 -1.24 -15.50
CA PRO A 126 4.78 -1.40 -16.50
C PRO A 126 6.19 -1.19 -15.93
N LEU A 127 6.82 -2.25 -15.40
CA LEU A 127 8.22 -2.21 -14.93
C LEU A 127 9.28 -2.44 -16.02
N GLY A 128 8.85 -2.84 -17.23
CA GLY A 128 9.74 -3.36 -18.26
C GLY A 128 10.35 -4.72 -17.88
N VAL A 129 11.40 -5.12 -18.59
CA VAL A 129 12.02 -6.47 -18.44
C VAL A 129 12.90 -6.60 -17.21
N ALA A 130 13.49 -5.51 -16.74
CA ALA A 130 14.38 -5.53 -15.59
C ALA A 130 13.59 -5.41 -14.28
N ASN A 131 14.12 -6.03 -13.23
CA ASN A 131 13.52 -6.00 -11.90
C ASN A 131 13.80 -4.67 -11.21
N VAL A 132 12.94 -4.32 -10.26
CA VAL A 132 13.15 -3.22 -9.32
C VAL A 132 14.44 -3.47 -8.53
N ALA A 133 15.30 -2.46 -8.41
CA ALA A 133 16.49 -2.54 -7.59
C ALA A 133 16.14 -2.39 -6.09
N GLU A 134 17.04 -2.81 -5.19
CA GLU A 134 16.77 -2.74 -3.74
C GLU A 134 16.49 -1.31 -3.26
N HIS A 135 17.26 -0.32 -3.73
CA HIS A 135 17.05 1.09 -3.38
C HIS A 135 15.69 1.61 -3.88
N GLU A 136 15.29 1.24 -5.10
CA GLU A 136 13.98 1.58 -5.66
C GLU A 136 12.84 0.94 -4.84
N ALA A 137 13.04 -0.31 -4.41
CA ALA A 137 12.07 -1.03 -3.60
C ALA A 137 11.93 -0.40 -2.21
N ILE A 138 13.04 -0.08 -1.55
CA ILE A 138 13.06 0.62 -0.25
C ILE A 138 12.37 1.99 -0.36
N ALA A 139 12.64 2.73 -1.44
CA ALA A 139 12.05 4.04 -1.68
C ALA A 139 10.53 3.98 -1.83
N ALA A 140 10.04 3.07 -2.67
CA ALA A 140 8.61 2.89 -2.89
C ALA A 140 7.89 2.41 -1.62
N THR A 141 8.48 1.47 -0.88
CA THR A 141 7.93 0.98 0.40
C THR A 141 7.83 2.09 1.43
N GLN A 142 8.91 2.85 1.63
CA GLN A 142 8.92 3.94 2.60
C GLN A 142 7.92 5.04 2.24
N ALA A 143 7.81 5.38 0.95
CA ALA A 143 6.81 6.34 0.48
C ALA A 143 5.38 5.84 0.69
N ALA A 144 5.10 4.55 0.42
CA ALA A 144 3.78 3.95 0.64
C ALA A 144 3.40 3.95 2.12
N ILE A 145 4.35 3.70 3.02
CA ILE A 145 4.11 3.80 4.48
C ILE A 145 3.76 5.25 4.85
N TRP A 146 4.54 6.24 4.38
CA TRP A 146 4.30 7.65 4.69
C TRP A 146 3.01 8.22 4.09
N PHE A 147 2.49 7.65 3.00
CA PHE A 147 1.17 7.97 2.49
C PHE A 147 0.10 7.78 3.58
N PHE A 148 0.11 6.64 4.27
CA PHE A 148 -0.83 6.36 5.35
C PHE A 148 -0.42 7.07 6.65
N THR A 149 0.84 6.94 7.08
CA THR A 149 1.25 7.41 8.41
C THR A 149 1.35 8.93 8.53
N ASN A 150 1.67 9.62 7.43
CA ASN A 150 1.95 11.06 7.43
C ASN A 150 1.07 11.84 6.44
N GLY A 151 0.34 11.18 5.53
CA GLY A 151 -0.45 11.85 4.50
C GLY A 151 0.38 12.39 3.33
N LEU A 152 1.59 11.86 3.13
CA LEU A 152 2.52 12.29 2.10
C LEU A 152 2.35 11.44 0.84
N ALA A 153 1.68 12.00 -0.17
CA ALA A 153 1.52 11.34 -1.45
C ALA A 153 2.76 11.50 -2.32
N LEU A 154 3.32 10.39 -2.80
CA LEU A 154 4.42 10.41 -3.77
C LEU A 154 3.97 11.15 -5.04
N ASP A 155 4.80 12.02 -5.58
CA ASP A 155 4.48 12.70 -6.84
C ASP A 155 4.59 11.71 -8.02
N ASN A 156 3.44 11.18 -8.40
CA ASN A 156 3.24 10.24 -9.50
C ASN A 156 2.52 10.87 -10.70
N ARG A 157 2.52 12.21 -10.81
CA ARG A 157 1.92 12.91 -11.95
C ARG A 157 2.79 12.75 -13.20
N PRO A 158 2.25 12.23 -14.31
CA PRO A 158 3.01 12.10 -15.55
C PRO A 158 3.40 13.46 -16.12
N ARG A 159 4.69 13.66 -16.39
CA ARG A 159 5.25 14.89 -16.99
C ARG A 159 5.03 14.98 -18.49
N ASN A 160 4.63 13.89 -19.13
CA ASN A 160 4.32 13.81 -20.55
C ASN A 160 2.84 14.05 -20.87
N VAL A 161 2.02 14.34 -19.86
CA VAL A 161 0.61 14.68 -20.02
C VAL A 161 0.43 16.18 -19.80
N PRO A 162 -0.16 16.91 -20.76
CA PRO A 162 -0.50 18.32 -20.58
C PRO A 162 -1.49 18.51 -19.42
N VAL A 163 -1.32 19.58 -18.64
CA VAL A 163 -2.31 20.02 -17.64
C VAL A 163 -3.48 20.75 -18.26
N ALA A 164 -3.31 21.30 -19.46
CA ALA A 164 -4.39 21.90 -20.24
C ALA A 164 -4.14 21.74 -21.75
N SER A 165 -5.22 21.64 -22.51
CA SER A 165 -5.20 21.67 -23.97
C SER A 165 -6.30 22.57 -24.51
N TRP A 166 -5.96 23.35 -25.53
CA TRP A 166 -6.89 24.27 -26.19
C TRP A 166 -6.86 24.05 -27.71
N PRO A 167 -7.92 23.45 -28.27
CA PRO A 167 -8.06 23.36 -29.72
C PRO A 167 -8.37 24.75 -30.29
N HIS A 168 -7.80 25.03 -31.46
CA HIS A 168 -8.08 26.22 -32.25
C HIS A 168 -8.16 25.83 -33.74
N ARG A 169 -8.53 26.79 -34.59
CA ARG A 169 -8.76 26.55 -36.02
C ARG A 169 -7.57 25.87 -36.71
N ASP A 170 -6.36 26.33 -36.36
CA ASP A 170 -5.13 25.92 -37.04
C ASP A 170 -4.30 24.94 -36.20
N GLY A 171 -4.92 24.18 -35.28
CA GLY A 171 -4.21 23.20 -34.44
C GLY A 171 -4.63 23.12 -32.96
N VAL A 172 -3.73 22.65 -32.10
CA VAL A 172 -3.98 22.47 -30.66
C VAL A 172 -2.80 22.99 -29.86
N THR A 173 -3.07 23.77 -28.82
CA THR A 173 -2.06 24.25 -27.86
C THR A 173 -2.13 23.42 -26.57
N PHE A 174 -0.97 23.11 -26.00
CA PHE A 174 -0.78 22.29 -24.80
C PHE A 174 0.03 23.05 -23.77
N GLU A 175 -0.43 23.06 -22.53
CA GLU A 175 0.33 23.50 -21.37
C GLU A 175 0.74 22.29 -20.53
N PHE A 176 2.00 22.22 -20.15
CA PHE A 176 2.53 21.19 -19.26
C PHE A 176 2.80 21.74 -17.87
N GLU A 177 2.76 20.86 -16.88
CA GLU A 177 3.31 21.18 -15.57
C GLU A 177 4.85 21.18 -15.65
N GLY A 178 5.45 22.35 -15.41
CA GLY A 178 6.89 22.54 -15.50
C GLY A 178 7.39 22.72 -16.94
N GLU A 179 8.59 22.23 -17.23
CA GLU A 179 9.31 22.46 -18.48
C GLU A 179 9.83 21.12 -19.06
N PRO A 180 8.93 20.18 -19.44
CA PRO A 180 9.35 18.87 -19.93
C PRO A 180 10.06 18.97 -21.27
N GLN A 181 11.11 18.17 -21.46
CA GLN A 181 11.75 18.01 -22.76
C GLN A 181 11.06 16.91 -23.56
N LEU A 182 10.31 17.26 -24.59
CA LEU A 182 9.64 16.27 -25.44
C LEU A 182 10.64 15.57 -26.37
N GLY A 183 10.56 14.25 -26.46
CA GLY A 183 11.26 13.40 -27.42
C GLY A 183 10.45 13.08 -28.66
N GLY A 184 9.15 13.31 -28.62
CA GLY A 184 8.26 13.21 -29.77
C GLY A 184 6.80 13.11 -29.40
N TYR A 185 5.98 12.93 -30.43
CA TYR A 185 4.52 12.88 -30.30
C TYR A 185 3.90 11.85 -31.24
N THR A 186 2.77 11.29 -30.82
CA THR A 186 1.84 10.52 -31.63
C THR A 186 0.55 11.32 -31.72
N VAL A 187 0.02 11.45 -32.92
CA VAL A 187 -1.22 12.16 -33.21
C VAL A 187 -2.21 11.22 -33.89
N GLU A 188 -3.45 11.26 -33.43
CA GLU A 188 -4.59 10.65 -34.10
C GLU A 188 -5.42 11.76 -34.74
N LEU A 189 -5.65 11.67 -36.05
CA LEU A 189 -6.36 12.69 -36.79
C LEU A 189 -7.37 12.12 -37.78
N GLU A 190 -8.47 12.85 -37.97
CA GLU A 190 -9.42 12.65 -39.06
C GLU A 190 -9.22 13.77 -40.08
N SER A 191 -9.10 13.40 -41.37
CA SER A 191 -8.91 14.37 -42.45
C SER A 191 -9.46 13.84 -43.77
N ASP A 192 -10.04 14.72 -44.58
CA ASP A 192 -10.44 14.43 -45.97
C ASP A 192 -9.35 14.76 -47.01
N GLY A 193 -8.16 15.16 -46.55
CA GLY A 193 -6.98 15.42 -47.38
C GLY A 193 -5.65 15.22 -46.63
N VAL A 194 -4.54 15.50 -47.31
CA VAL A 194 -3.21 15.51 -46.69
C VAL A 194 -2.98 16.86 -46.02
N VAL A 195 -2.49 16.84 -44.79
CA VAL A 195 -2.21 18.02 -43.96
C VAL A 195 -0.75 18.03 -43.54
N SER A 196 -0.21 19.22 -43.34
CA SER A 196 1.13 19.43 -42.78
C SER A 196 1.00 19.76 -41.30
N LEU A 197 1.58 18.91 -40.46
CA LEU A 197 1.67 19.09 -39.02
C LEU A 197 3.06 19.61 -38.66
N THR A 198 3.15 20.58 -37.76
CA THR A 198 4.43 21.05 -37.21
C THR A 198 4.27 21.31 -35.72
N LEU A 199 5.18 20.76 -34.91
CA LEU A 199 5.21 21.04 -33.48
C LEU A 199 5.97 22.34 -33.24
N GLN A 200 5.41 23.19 -32.40
CA GLN A 200 5.97 24.47 -31.98
C GLN A 200 6.14 24.51 -30.47
N LYS A 201 7.07 25.33 -30.00
CA LYS A 201 7.43 25.50 -28.58
C LYS A 201 7.36 26.98 -28.19
N SER A 202 7.04 27.24 -26.93
CA SER A 202 6.96 28.59 -26.39
C SER A 202 7.26 28.64 -24.89
N SER A 203 7.94 29.69 -24.44
CA SER A 203 8.20 29.96 -23.01
C SER A 203 7.09 30.78 -22.35
N ASP A 204 6.33 31.55 -23.12
CA ASP A 204 5.30 32.49 -22.64
C ASP A 204 3.88 32.17 -23.13
N GLY A 205 3.73 31.19 -24.04
CA GLY A 205 2.47 30.83 -24.67
C GLY A 205 2.02 31.81 -25.77
N VAL A 206 2.83 32.84 -26.06
CA VAL A 206 2.50 33.93 -26.99
C VAL A 206 3.43 33.89 -28.20
N ARG A 207 4.74 33.74 -27.98
CA ARG A 207 5.76 33.66 -29.03
C ARG A 207 6.09 32.21 -29.32
N TRP A 208 5.95 31.82 -30.58
CA TRP A 208 6.04 30.44 -31.02
C TRP A 208 7.22 30.24 -31.96
N GLU A 209 7.96 29.16 -31.73
CA GLU A 209 9.06 28.72 -32.58
C GLU A 209 8.84 27.29 -33.03
N ASP A 210 9.17 26.97 -34.29
CA ASP A 210 9.09 25.61 -34.81
C ASP A 210 10.12 24.70 -34.12
N VAL A 211 9.68 23.53 -33.70
CA VAL A 211 10.56 22.47 -33.23
C VAL A 211 11.22 21.85 -34.47
N ALA A 212 12.55 21.91 -34.52
CA ALA A 212 13.33 21.37 -35.62
C ALA A 212 12.98 19.89 -35.90
N ALA A 213 12.81 19.55 -37.17
CA ALA A 213 12.47 18.21 -37.65
C ALA A 213 11.18 17.60 -37.05
N SER A 214 10.25 18.42 -36.56
CA SER A 214 8.95 17.97 -36.06
C SER A 214 7.85 17.85 -37.14
N GLY A 215 8.14 18.36 -38.34
CA GLY A 215 7.20 18.41 -39.46
C GLY A 215 6.79 17.03 -39.98
N LEU A 216 5.52 16.87 -40.34
CA LEU A 216 4.94 15.62 -40.83
C LEU A 216 3.80 15.92 -41.83
N ASN A 217 3.79 15.26 -42.99
CA ASN A 217 2.71 15.39 -43.98
C ASN A 217 1.88 14.11 -44.01
N VAL A 218 0.61 14.17 -43.62
CA VAL A 218 -0.22 12.99 -43.36
C VAL A 218 -1.70 13.19 -43.67
N GLY A 219 -2.39 12.10 -43.99
CA GLY A 219 -3.86 12.05 -44.03
C GLY A 219 -4.43 11.46 -42.73
N ALA A 220 -5.70 11.04 -42.77
CA ALA A 220 -6.36 10.42 -41.63
C ALA A 220 -5.59 9.22 -41.04
N GLY A 221 -5.72 9.02 -39.74
CA GLY A 221 -5.13 7.91 -38.99
C GLY A 221 -4.15 8.33 -37.90
N THR A 222 -3.41 7.34 -37.39
CA THR A 222 -2.46 7.51 -36.29
C THR A 222 -1.04 7.62 -36.83
N HIS A 223 -0.36 8.70 -36.49
CA HIS A 223 1.00 8.98 -36.96
C HIS A 223 1.92 9.35 -35.81
N SER A 224 3.18 8.98 -35.91
CA SER A 224 4.17 9.21 -34.86
C SER A 224 5.41 9.89 -35.39
N ARG A 225 5.94 10.84 -34.62
CA ARG A 225 7.14 11.62 -34.97
C ARG A 225 8.11 11.72 -33.80
N THR A 226 9.30 11.19 -34.00
CA THR A 226 10.45 11.39 -33.12
C THR A 226 11.13 12.72 -33.42
N LEU A 227 11.54 13.41 -32.36
CA LEU A 227 12.27 14.68 -32.41
C LEU A 227 13.76 14.44 -32.23
N GLY A 228 14.58 15.28 -32.86
CA GLY A 228 16.03 15.21 -32.67
C GLY A 228 16.42 15.55 -31.23
N VAL A 229 17.50 14.94 -30.75
CA VAL A 229 18.09 15.26 -29.43
C VAL A 229 18.36 16.77 -29.35
N GLY A 230 17.89 17.41 -28.28
CA GLY A 230 18.10 18.85 -28.09
C GLY A 230 17.05 19.78 -28.73
N SER A 231 16.18 19.28 -29.62
CA SER A 231 15.24 20.13 -30.39
C SER A 231 14.26 20.93 -29.52
N THR A 232 13.98 20.40 -28.34
CA THR A 232 13.03 20.95 -27.36
C THR A 232 13.71 21.47 -26.11
N VAL A 233 15.03 21.68 -26.10
CA VAL A 233 15.75 22.26 -24.95
C VAL A 233 15.56 23.78 -24.91
N SER A 234 15.19 24.30 -23.74
CA SER A 234 15.09 25.74 -23.46
C SER A 234 16.33 26.25 -22.72
N SER A 235 16.87 25.44 -21.82
CA SER A 235 18.04 25.79 -21.03
C SER A 235 18.82 24.55 -20.59
N THR A 236 20.13 24.72 -20.53
CA THR A 236 21.05 23.76 -19.91
C THR A 236 21.66 24.42 -18.67
N ARG A 237 21.62 23.74 -17.53
CA ARG A 237 22.29 24.19 -16.31
C ARG A 237 23.24 23.09 -15.87
N SER A 238 24.51 23.44 -15.67
CA SER A 238 25.53 22.47 -15.27
C SER A 238 25.07 21.69 -14.03
N GLY A 239 25.08 20.36 -14.11
CA GLY A 239 24.65 19.45 -13.04
C GLY A 239 23.14 19.22 -12.90
N ARG A 240 22.30 19.71 -13.81
CA ARG A 240 20.86 19.38 -13.88
C ARG A 240 20.46 18.90 -15.27
N ASN A 241 19.43 18.06 -15.34
CA ASN A 241 18.84 17.64 -16.60
C ASN A 241 18.39 18.87 -17.39
N ALA A 242 18.62 18.85 -18.71
CA ALA A 242 18.16 19.90 -19.62
C ALA A 242 16.65 20.08 -19.48
N ARG A 243 16.19 21.34 -19.51
CA ARG A 243 14.76 21.66 -19.43
C ARG A 243 14.20 21.93 -20.82
N GLY A 244 12.94 21.61 -21.01
CA GLY A 244 12.19 21.97 -22.20
C GLY A 244 11.30 23.19 -21.99
N TYR A 245 10.10 23.16 -22.56
CA TYR A 245 9.19 24.31 -22.56
C TYR A 245 7.91 23.98 -21.82
N ARG A 246 7.27 25.00 -21.24
CA ARG A 246 5.96 24.85 -20.61
C ARG A 246 4.84 24.71 -21.64
N TYR A 247 4.96 25.40 -22.77
CA TYR A 247 3.93 25.44 -23.81
C TYR A 247 4.42 24.80 -25.10
N TYR A 248 3.56 23.96 -25.67
CA TYR A 248 3.75 23.36 -26.99
C TYR A 248 2.49 23.55 -27.83
N ARG A 249 2.63 23.64 -29.16
CA ARG A 249 1.49 23.76 -30.07
C ARG A 249 1.70 22.84 -31.26
N LEU A 250 0.72 22.00 -31.56
CA LEU A 250 0.67 21.27 -32.82
C LEU A 250 -0.06 22.13 -33.85
N SER A 251 0.69 22.76 -34.74
CA SER A 251 0.15 23.57 -35.83
C SER A 251 -0.27 22.67 -36.99
N VAL A 252 -1.47 22.88 -37.50
CA VAL A 252 -2.05 22.18 -38.65
C VAL A 252 -2.13 23.18 -39.80
N VAL A 253 -1.46 22.87 -40.91
CA VAL A 253 -1.54 23.62 -42.17
C VAL A 253 -2.20 22.72 -43.21
N ASN A 254 -3.27 23.22 -43.82
CA ASN A 254 -4.09 22.49 -44.77
C ASN A 254 -4.62 23.42 -45.87
N ASP A 255 -5.15 22.82 -46.94
CA ASP A 255 -5.90 23.57 -47.95
C ASP A 255 -7.21 24.09 -47.36
N ARG A 256 -7.71 25.23 -47.85
CA ARG A 256 -8.89 25.93 -47.30
C ARG A 256 -10.17 25.10 -47.24
N HIS A 257 -10.25 24.02 -48.01
CA HIS A 257 -11.42 23.15 -48.09
C HIS A 257 -11.25 21.80 -47.37
N THR A 258 -10.05 21.50 -46.87
CA THR A 258 -9.75 20.27 -46.13
C THR A 258 -10.27 20.38 -44.71
N ARG A 259 -11.11 19.43 -44.29
CA ARG A 259 -11.57 19.32 -42.92
C ARG A 259 -10.64 18.43 -42.14
N VAL A 260 -10.24 18.89 -40.95
CA VAL A 260 -9.25 18.22 -40.10
C VAL A 260 -9.71 18.27 -38.66
N TRP A 261 -9.69 17.14 -37.99
CA TRP A 261 -9.89 17.03 -36.55
C TRP A 261 -8.72 16.28 -35.93
N VAL A 262 -8.14 16.88 -34.89
CA VAL A 262 -7.12 16.22 -34.06
C VAL A 262 -7.85 15.58 -32.88
N ASN A 263 -7.90 14.26 -32.86
CA ASN A 263 -8.64 13.49 -31.85
C ASN A 263 -7.82 13.33 -30.57
N ASP A 264 -6.55 12.95 -30.71
CA ASP A 264 -5.65 12.73 -29.57
C ASP A 264 -4.21 13.08 -29.93
N VAL A 265 -3.45 13.55 -28.93
CA VAL A 265 -2.01 13.78 -29.04
C VAL A 265 -1.31 13.27 -27.79
N ARG A 266 -0.45 12.28 -27.96
CA ARG A 266 0.35 11.68 -26.89
C ARG A 266 1.80 12.03 -27.04
N PHE A 267 2.46 12.38 -25.94
CA PHE A 267 3.86 12.77 -25.94
C PHE A 267 4.73 11.74 -25.20
N TRP A 268 5.98 11.62 -25.61
CA TRP A 268 7.03 10.98 -24.81
C TRP A 268 8.18 11.95 -24.58
N LEU A 269 8.91 11.73 -23.50
CA LEU A 269 9.99 12.62 -23.06
C LEU A 269 11.34 12.16 -23.62
N ASN A 270 12.25 13.11 -23.74
CA ASN A 270 13.67 12.84 -24.01
C ASN A 270 14.48 13.08 -22.74
N GLY A 271 15.29 12.10 -22.34
CA GLY A 271 16.26 12.25 -21.24
C GLY A 271 15.67 12.44 -19.83
N SER A 272 14.35 12.36 -19.65
CA SER A 272 13.69 12.40 -18.34
C SER A 272 12.70 11.25 -18.19
N GLY A 273 12.57 10.72 -16.97
CA GLY A 273 11.54 9.75 -16.62
C GLY A 273 10.14 10.36 -16.74
N VAL A 274 9.13 9.50 -16.89
CA VAL A 274 7.73 9.93 -17.04
C VAL A 274 7.27 10.69 -15.80
N TYR A 275 7.82 10.38 -14.63
CA TYR A 275 7.43 10.97 -13.36
C TYR A 275 8.57 11.81 -12.74
N PRO A 276 8.26 12.60 -11.70
CA PRO A 276 9.27 13.24 -10.86
C PRO A 276 10.18 12.28 -10.11
N ASN A 277 9.64 11.09 -9.79
CA ASN A 277 10.34 9.98 -9.18
C ASN A 277 10.71 8.94 -10.26
N PRO A 278 11.67 8.03 -10.01
CA PRO A 278 11.95 6.93 -10.94
C PRO A 278 10.67 6.12 -11.25
N ASP A 279 10.43 5.80 -12.53
CA ASP A 279 9.19 5.15 -12.96
C ASP A 279 8.90 3.85 -12.19
N ARG A 280 9.94 3.05 -11.90
CA ARG A 280 9.79 1.81 -11.11
C ARG A 280 9.36 2.06 -9.67
N VAL A 281 9.87 3.13 -9.04
CA VAL A 281 9.46 3.56 -7.70
C VAL A 281 7.99 3.94 -7.71
N VAL A 282 7.55 4.71 -8.71
CA VAL A 282 6.14 5.10 -8.87
C VAL A 282 5.23 3.89 -9.07
N HIS A 283 5.60 2.97 -9.95
CA HIS A 283 4.81 1.78 -10.23
C HIS A 283 4.68 0.86 -9.01
N LEU A 284 5.78 0.62 -8.29
CA LEU A 284 5.74 -0.16 -7.06
C LEU A 284 4.97 0.57 -5.95
N TYR A 285 5.14 1.88 -5.79
CA TYR A 285 4.38 2.68 -4.83
C TYR A 285 2.87 2.58 -5.10
N ASN A 286 2.43 2.75 -6.36
CA ASN A 286 1.02 2.64 -6.73
C ASN A 286 0.47 1.23 -6.47
N TYR A 287 1.24 0.19 -6.80
CA TYR A 287 0.90 -1.20 -6.46
C TYR A 287 0.70 -1.37 -4.95
N LEU A 288 1.61 -0.82 -4.15
CA LEU A 288 1.57 -0.96 -2.70
C LEU A 288 0.39 -0.21 -2.07
N VAL A 289 0.15 1.04 -2.49
CA VAL A 289 -0.97 1.83 -1.97
C VAL A 289 -2.30 1.18 -2.33
N ALA A 290 -2.49 0.76 -3.59
CA ALA A 290 -3.73 0.11 -4.02
C ALA A 290 -4.01 -1.19 -3.25
N GLY A 291 -2.99 -2.01 -3.02
CA GLY A 291 -3.13 -3.24 -2.25
C GLY A 291 -3.42 -3.00 -0.77
N ALA A 292 -2.81 -1.97 -0.18
CA ALA A 292 -3.06 -1.56 1.20
C ALA A 292 -4.49 -1.02 1.40
N GLU A 293 -5.00 -0.22 0.46
CA GLU A 293 -6.40 0.23 0.47
C GLU A 293 -7.37 -0.95 0.37
N MET A 294 -7.08 -1.92 -0.49
CA MET A 294 -7.86 -3.16 -0.59
C MET A 294 -7.79 -3.99 0.69
N ALA A 295 -6.64 -4.01 1.36
CA ALA A 295 -6.49 -4.68 2.66
C ALA A 295 -7.41 -4.05 3.69
N ARG A 296 -7.42 -2.73 3.81
CA ARG A 296 -8.32 -2.01 4.72
C ARG A 296 -9.79 -2.36 4.49
N LEU A 297 -10.21 -2.44 3.23
CA LEU A 297 -11.61 -2.75 2.88
C LEU A 297 -11.99 -4.21 3.18
N ARG A 298 -11.02 -5.12 3.17
CA ARG A 298 -11.25 -6.57 3.33
C ARG A 298 -10.93 -7.09 4.73
N THR A 299 -10.13 -6.38 5.52
CA THR A 299 -9.79 -6.78 6.88
C THR A 299 -11.04 -6.75 7.76
N VAL A 300 -11.39 -7.91 8.32
CA VAL A 300 -12.46 -8.07 9.30
C VAL A 300 -11.83 -8.20 10.68
N GLU A 301 -12.34 -7.42 11.63
CA GLU A 301 -11.95 -7.59 13.03
C GLU A 301 -12.34 -8.99 13.52
N PRO A 302 -11.38 -9.80 14.02
CA PRO A 302 -11.69 -11.16 14.44
C PRO A 302 -12.70 -11.16 15.59
N ALA A 303 -13.80 -11.86 15.38
CA ALA A 303 -14.88 -11.97 16.34
C ALA A 303 -15.42 -13.40 16.37
N LEU A 304 -15.88 -13.82 17.54
CA LEU A 304 -16.58 -15.06 17.73
C LEU A 304 -18.08 -14.75 17.89
N VAL A 305 -18.90 -15.29 16.99
CA VAL A 305 -20.35 -15.16 17.04
C VAL A 305 -20.91 -16.36 17.79
N ALA A 306 -21.70 -16.10 18.83
CA ALA A 306 -22.35 -17.11 19.67
C ALA A 306 -23.88 -16.95 19.68
N GLU A 307 -24.45 -16.43 18.58
CA GLU A 307 -25.88 -16.22 18.46
C GLU A 307 -26.62 -17.57 18.45
N GLY A 308 -27.51 -17.79 19.43
CA GLY A 308 -28.18 -19.07 19.61
C GLY A 308 -27.31 -20.17 20.22
N ALA A 309 -26.08 -19.84 20.65
CA ALA A 309 -25.20 -20.80 21.32
C ALA A 309 -25.77 -21.20 22.68
N THR A 310 -25.83 -22.51 22.92
CA THR A 310 -26.26 -23.10 24.19
C THR A 310 -25.27 -24.17 24.65
N ALA A 311 -25.26 -24.48 25.94
CA ALA A 311 -24.55 -25.63 26.49
C ALA A 311 -25.52 -26.81 26.64
N ALA A 312 -25.53 -27.72 25.66
CA ALA A 312 -26.48 -28.84 25.62
C ALA A 312 -25.80 -30.13 25.18
N ALA A 313 -26.21 -31.26 25.77
CA ALA A 313 -25.70 -32.60 25.43
C ALA A 313 -24.16 -32.74 25.46
N GLY A 314 -23.47 -31.97 26.32
CA GLY A 314 -22.01 -31.98 26.42
C GLY A 314 -21.29 -31.21 25.30
N LEU A 315 -22.01 -30.41 24.52
CA LEU A 315 -21.47 -29.49 23.52
C LEU A 315 -21.87 -28.05 23.86
N VAL A 316 -21.00 -27.10 23.50
CA VAL A 316 -21.22 -25.66 23.62
C VAL A 316 -21.18 -25.04 22.23
N GLY A 317 -22.29 -24.49 21.77
CA GLY A 317 -22.41 -23.88 20.44
C GLY A 317 -23.85 -23.82 19.94
N PRO A 318 -24.08 -23.46 18.68
CA PRO A 318 -23.08 -23.23 17.63
C PRO A 318 -22.25 -21.96 17.82
N LEU A 319 -20.99 -21.99 17.37
CA LEU A 319 -20.08 -20.85 17.33
C LEU A 319 -19.59 -20.64 15.89
N TRP A 320 -19.41 -19.37 15.49
CA TRP A 320 -18.83 -19.02 14.19
C TRP A 320 -17.66 -18.06 14.33
N LEU A 321 -16.54 -18.39 13.68
CA LEU A 321 -15.40 -17.50 13.59
C LEU A 321 -15.59 -16.49 12.44
N ARG A 322 -15.74 -15.21 12.77
CA ARG A 322 -15.60 -14.12 11.82
C ARG A 322 -14.14 -13.68 11.82
N ALA A 323 -13.45 -13.91 10.71
CA ALA A 323 -12.07 -13.51 10.52
C ALA A 323 -11.82 -13.19 9.04
N THR A 324 -10.73 -12.49 8.77
CA THR A 324 -10.34 -12.14 7.40
C THR A 324 -9.85 -13.33 6.58
N ASP A 325 -9.27 -14.33 7.25
CA ASP A 325 -8.63 -15.48 6.63
C ASP A 325 -8.78 -16.71 7.53
N ARG A 326 -8.37 -17.87 7.02
CA ARG A 326 -8.33 -19.12 7.79
C ARG A 326 -7.41 -18.95 9.00
N ALA A 327 -7.87 -19.42 10.15
CA ALA A 327 -7.14 -19.26 11.40
C ALA A 327 -6.89 -20.59 12.08
N ALA A 328 -5.67 -20.77 12.61
CA ALA A 328 -5.42 -21.87 13.54
C ALA A 328 -6.15 -21.56 14.85
N ALA A 329 -6.86 -22.55 15.39
CA ALA A 329 -7.60 -22.41 16.63
C ALA A 329 -7.17 -23.48 17.63
N THR A 330 -6.95 -23.08 18.87
CA THR A 330 -6.71 -23.99 20.00
C THR A 330 -7.58 -23.56 21.17
N VAL A 331 -8.04 -24.51 21.98
CA VAL A 331 -8.92 -24.22 23.12
C VAL A 331 -8.37 -24.88 24.38
N SER A 332 -8.50 -24.21 25.53
CA SER A 332 -8.16 -24.78 26.83
C SER A 332 -9.27 -25.73 27.31
N ASP A 333 -8.90 -26.89 27.84
CA ASP A 333 -9.82 -27.80 28.53
C ASP A 333 -11.10 -28.20 27.76
N ALA A 334 -11.03 -28.18 26.43
CA ALA A 334 -12.06 -28.63 25.51
C ALA A 334 -11.44 -29.13 24.21
N ASP A 335 -12.26 -29.75 23.35
CA ASP A 335 -11.92 -30.07 21.96
C ASP A 335 -12.80 -29.24 21.01
N ILE A 336 -12.28 -28.87 19.84
CA ILE A 336 -13.03 -28.17 18.79
C ILE A 336 -13.64 -29.23 17.87
N VAL A 337 -14.96 -29.25 17.75
CA VAL A 337 -15.70 -30.30 17.02
C VAL A 337 -16.73 -29.71 16.06
N ASP A 338 -17.16 -30.51 15.09
CA ASP A 338 -18.30 -30.21 14.23
C ASP A 338 -19.66 -30.50 14.91
N HIS A 339 -20.77 -30.24 14.21
CA HIS A 339 -22.12 -30.52 14.69
C HIS A 339 -22.38 -32.00 15.01
N ALA A 340 -21.63 -32.93 14.40
CA ALA A 340 -21.71 -34.36 14.66
C ALA A 340 -20.81 -34.80 15.83
N GLY A 341 -20.01 -33.88 16.39
CA GLY A 341 -19.05 -34.16 17.44
C GLY A 341 -17.74 -34.77 16.93
N THR A 342 -17.45 -34.70 15.64
CA THR A 342 -16.15 -35.10 15.09
C THR A 342 -15.16 -33.96 15.32
N GLU A 343 -13.95 -34.28 15.77
CA GLU A 343 -12.89 -33.28 15.95
C GLU A 343 -12.55 -32.59 14.62
N LEU A 344 -12.44 -31.25 14.67
CA LEU A 344 -12.06 -30.45 13.52
C LEU A 344 -10.55 -30.30 13.46
N ASP A 345 -9.93 -30.95 12.48
CA ASP A 345 -8.50 -30.83 12.22
C ASP A 345 -8.17 -29.64 11.29
N GLY A 346 -7.18 -28.84 11.71
CA GLY A 346 -6.59 -27.78 10.88
C GLY A 346 -7.25 -26.40 11.00
N PRO A 347 -6.86 -25.44 10.13
CA PRO A 347 -7.33 -24.06 10.24
C PRO A 347 -8.82 -23.90 9.92
N LEU A 348 -9.54 -23.23 10.83
CA LEU A 348 -10.95 -22.85 10.69
C LEU A 348 -11.08 -21.80 9.59
N ALA A 349 -11.98 -22.02 8.63
CA ALA A 349 -12.27 -21.02 7.62
C ALA A 349 -13.22 -19.95 8.18
N PRO A 350 -13.19 -18.71 7.64
CA PRO A 350 -14.16 -17.70 8.00
C PRO A 350 -15.60 -18.20 7.81
N GLY A 351 -16.44 -18.02 8.82
CA GLY A 351 -17.83 -18.45 8.82
C GLY A 351 -18.06 -19.95 9.05
N THR A 352 -17.01 -20.74 9.30
CA THR A 352 -17.18 -22.14 9.71
C THR A 352 -17.91 -22.21 11.05
N GLU A 353 -18.98 -23.00 11.08
CA GLU A 353 -19.68 -23.40 12.29
C GLU A 353 -18.89 -24.47 13.03
N PHE A 354 -18.73 -24.31 14.33
CA PHE A 354 -18.10 -25.29 15.19
C PHE A 354 -18.72 -25.28 16.59
N TYR A 355 -18.41 -26.33 17.36
CA TYR A 355 -18.83 -26.51 18.73
C TYR A 355 -17.61 -26.80 19.60
N LEU A 356 -17.74 -26.59 20.90
CA LEU A 356 -16.74 -26.97 21.88
C LEU A 356 -17.26 -28.17 22.67
N ARG A 357 -16.40 -29.18 22.83
CA ARG A 357 -16.63 -30.30 23.76
C ARG A 357 -15.77 -30.08 25.01
N PRO A 358 -16.32 -29.49 26.09
CA PRO A 358 -15.56 -29.27 27.31
C PRO A 358 -15.24 -30.58 28.04
N ARG A 359 -14.13 -30.58 28.78
CA ARG A 359 -13.85 -31.61 29.78
C ARG A 359 -14.89 -31.52 30.90
N ARG A 360 -15.11 -32.63 31.64
CA ARG A 360 -16.11 -32.67 32.72
C ARG A 360 -15.83 -31.61 33.80
N GLY A 361 -16.87 -30.87 34.20
CA GLY A 361 -16.80 -29.86 35.27
C GLY A 361 -16.16 -28.54 34.84
N VAL A 362 -15.94 -28.33 33.54
CA VAL A 362 -15.45 -27.08 32.97
C VAL A 362 -16.64 -26.26 32.49
N SER A 363 -16.72 -25.00 32.92
CA SER A 363 -17.78 -24.04 32.54
C SER A 363 -17.23 -22.77 31.89
N GLU A 364 -15.90 -22.67 31.77
CA GLU A 364 -15.18 -21.57 31.15
C GLU A 364 -13.97 -22.12 30.40
N VAL A 365 -13.74 -21.62 29.18
CA VAL A 365 -12.58 -21.97 28.35
C VAL A 365 -12.04 -20.74 27.63
N VAL A 366 -10.77 -20.81 27.23
CA VAL A 366 -10.12 -19.80 26.41
C VAL A 366 -9.87 -20.39 25.03
N LEU A 367 -10.53 -19.83 24.01
CA LEU A 367 -10.27 -20.12 22.61
C LEU A 367 -9.20 -19.14 22.09
N THR A 368 -8.04 -19.66 21.71
CA THR A 368 -6.98 -18.90 21.06
C THR A 368 -7.06 -19.07 19.55
N VAL A 369 -7.26 -17.96 18.83
CA VAL A 369 -7.32 -17.91 17.38
C VAL A 369 -6.09 -17.17 16.86
N SER A 370 -5.34 -17.80 15.96
CA SER A 370 -4.14 -17.26 15.32
C SER A 370 -4.35 -17.16 13.81
N ILE A 371 -4.48 -15.93 13.32
CA ILE A 371 -4.63 -15.63 11.89
C ILE A 371 -3.22 -15.40 11.32
N PRO A 372 -2.81 -16.16 10.29
CA PRO A 372 -1.46 -16.07 9.74
C PRO A 372 -1.24 -14.75 9.00
N ALA A 373 0.04 -14.37 8.95
CA ALA A 373 0.53 -13.22 8.20
C ALA A 373 0.91 -13.60 6.76
N ASP A 374 0.03 -14.32 6.06
CA ASP A 374 0.27 -14.78 4.69
C ASP A 374 0.40 -13.58 3.73
N PRO A 375 1.42 -13.51 2.85
CA PRO A 375 1.52 -12.46 1.82
C PRO A 375 0.26 -12.28 0.96
N GLU A 376 -0.49 -13.35 0.68
CA GLU A 376 -1.75 -13.32 -0.10
C GLU A 376 -2.98 -13.00 0.77
N GLY A 377 -2.84 -13.02 2.09
CA GLY A 377 -3.90 -12.78 3.06
C GLY A 377 -3.97 -11.34 3.58
N PHE A 378 -4.99 -11.05 4.40
CA PHE A 378 -5.26 -9.69 4.94
C PHE A 378 -5.39 -9.66 6.49
N GLY A 379 -4.83 -10.66 7.17
CA GLY A 379 -5.07 -10.93 8.59
C GLY A 379 -3.87 -10.77 9.53
N GLY A 380 -2.74 -10.22 9.08
CA GLY A 380 -1.53 -10.02 9.89
C GLY A 380 -1.62 -8.85 10.87
N ARG A 381 -0.50 -8.56 11.53
CA ARG A 381 -0.28 -7.34 12.33
C ARG A 381 1.06 -6.69 12.02
N ALA A 382 1.07 -5.36 12.01
CA ALA A 382 2.29 -4.58 11.97
C ALA A 382 2.94 -4.52 13.37
N VAL A 383 4.17 -5.05 13.49
CA VAL A 383 4.96 -4.91 14.72
C VAL A 383 5.70 -3.59 14.70
N THR A 384 5.54 -2.78 15.75
CA THR A 384 6.23 -1.49 15.85
C THR A 384 7.37 -1.53 16.85
N GLY A 385 8.41 -0.75 16.59
CA GLY A 385 9.48 -0.45 17.52
C GLY A 385 9.40 1.01 17.97
N VAL A 386 9.28 1.24 19.26
CA VAL A 386 9.28 2.59 19.85
C VAL A 386 10.50 2.76 20.73
N ALA A 387 11.18 3.91 20.61
CA ALA A 387 12.31 4.24 21.45
C ALA A 387 11.86 4.43 22.91
N HIS A 388 12.57 3.82 23.84
CA HIS A 388 12.25 3.83 25.28
C HIS A 388 13.24 4.70 26.09
N ASP A 389 13.88 5.68 25.46
CA ASP A 389 14.77 6.62 26.15
C ASP A 389 13.95 7.84 26.61
N GLU A 390 13.71 7.96 27.93
CA GLU A 390 12.90 9.02 28.57
C GLU A 390 13.37 10.44 28.20
N SER A 391 14.63 10.59 27.78
CA SER A 391 15.20 11.87 27.37
C SER A 391 14.84 12.30 25.95
N ASN A 392 14.22 11.44 25.12
CA ASN A 392 14.13 11.64 23.67
C ASN A 392 12.80 11.16 23.06
N SER A 393 11.68 11.80 23.43
CA SER A 393 10.34 11.53 22.87
C SER A 393 10.17 11.81 21.37
N ARG A 394 11.22 12.28 20.67
CA ARG A 394 11.20 12.65 19.24
C ARG A 394 11.89 11.63 18.32
N LEU A 395 12.38 10.53 18.86
CA LEU A 395 13.01 9.48 18.03
C LEU A 395 11.96 8.82 17.14
N THR A 396 12.33 8.55 15.89
CA THR A 396 11.47 7.95 14.88
C THR A 396 10.90 6.60 15.35
N PRO A 397 9.58 6.44 15.56
CA PRO A 397 8.98 5.12 15.67
C PRO A 397 9.14 4.37 14.34
N VAL A 398 9.28 3.06 14.41
CA VAL A 398 9.49 2.23 13.21
C VAL A 398 8.50 1.08 13.15
N VAL A 399 8.20 0.63 11.94
CA VAL A 399 7.55 -0.67 11.71
C VAL A 399 8.63 -1.69 11.34
N LEU A 400 8.60 -2.85 11.97
CA LEU A 400 9.54 -3.92 11.69
C LEU A 400 9.10 -4.67 10.43
N ALA A 401 10.04 -4.98 9.54
CA ALA A 401 9.79 -5.72 8.31
C ALA A 401 9.67 -7.23 8.55
N VAL A 402 8.89 -7.61 9.56
CA VAL A 402 8.72 -8.99 10.01
C VAL A 402 7.22 -9.30 10.03
N PRO A 403 6.73 -10.23 9.20
CA PRO A 403 5.35 -10.68 9.25
C PRO A 403 5.02 -11.23 10.64
N ALA A 404 3.91 -10.79 11.23
CA ALA A 404 3.46 -11.26 12.53
C ALA A 404 1.99 -11.69 12.48
N PRO A 405 1.65 -12.90 12.99
CA PRO A 405 0.28 -13.36 13.01
C PRO A 405 -0.57 -12.51 13.96
N ARG A 406 -1.86 -12.40 13.66
CA ARG A 406 -2.84 -11.79 14.56
C ARG A 406 -3.40 -12.85 15.50
N VAL A 407 -3.02 -12.77 16.77
CA VAL A 407 -3.54 -13.67 17.81
C VAL A 407 -4.62 -12.97 18.63
N VAL A 408 -5.77 -13.62 18.79
CA VAL A 408 -6.92 -13.17 19.57
C VAL A 408 -7.38 -14.30 20.48
N GLU A 409 -7.68 -13.98 21.73
CA GLU A 409 -8.26 -14.92 22.68
C GLU A 409 -9.72 -14.57 22.93
N PHE A 410 -10.57 -15.58 23.04
CA PHE A 410 -11.96 -15.44 23.43
C PHE A 410 -12.17 -16.24 24.71
N ASP A 411 -12.49 -15.57 25.81
CA ASP A 411 -12.98 -16.23 27.00
C ASP A 411 -14.45 -16.58 26.76
N ILE A 412 -14.79 -17.86 26.87
CA ILE A 412 -16.12 -18.39 26.60
C ILE A 412 -16.61 -19.05 27.89
N ALA A 413 -17.72 -18.56 28.44
CA ALA A 413 -18.30 -19.09 29.67
C ALA A 413 -19.79 -19.39 29.51
N TRP A 414 -20.27 -20.44 30.17
CA TRP A 414 -21.66 -20.88 30.15
C TRP A 414 -22.10 -21.36 31.55
N ALA A 415 -23.41 -21.43 31.76
CA ALA A 415 -23.97 -22.01 32.98
C ALA A 415 -23.88 -23.55 32.91
N ASP A 416 -23.37 -24.19 33.97
CA ASP A 416 -23.24 -25.64 34.06
C ASP A 416 -24.46 -26.23 34.80
N ASP A 417 -25.34 -26.94 34.08
CA ASP A 417 -26.55 -27.58 34.62
C ASP A 417 -26.24 -28.85 35.45
N SER A 418 -24.97 -29.25 35.56
CA SER A 418 -24.61 -30.43 36.37
C SER A 418 -24.74 -30.23 37.88
N ALA A 419 -24.89 -28.98 38.35
CA ALA A 419 -25.12 -28.66 39.77
C ALA A 419 -26.61 -28.57 40.16
N ALA A 420 -27.53 -28.36 39.21
CA ALA A 420 -28.96 -28.15 39.51
C ALA A 420 -29.77 -29.46 39.61
N ARG A 421 -29.20 -30.61 39.20
CA ARG A 421 -29.90 -31.91 39.19
C ARG A 421 -29.75 -32.74 40.47
N TYR A 422 -29.11 -32.19 41.51
CA TYR A 422 -28.92 -32.85 42.81
C TYR A 422 -29.32 -32.01 44.03
N ALA A 423 -30.14 -30.97 43.86
CA ALA A 423 -30.70 -30.19 44.96
C ALA A 423 -32.12 -30.66 45.33
#